data_AF-A0A090MZY2-F1
#
_entry.id   AF-A0A090MZY2-F1
#
_cell.length_a   1.000
_cell.length_b   1.000
_cell.length_c   1.000
_cell.angle_alpha   90.00
_cell.angle_beta   90.00
_cell.angle_gamma   90.00
#
_symmetry.space_group_name_H-M   'P 1'
#
loop_
_entity.id
_entity.type
_entity.pdbx_description
1 polymer ?
#
loop_
_entity_poly.entity_id
_entity_poly.type
_entity_poly.pdbx_seq_one_letter_code
_entity_poly.pdbx_strand_id
1 'polypeptide(L)'
;MVNIFYFWISEETEERLFDYIITIESIFSIFFNSLAFLIFQLKPPLKNDACTNLLKWGRIIDIFIPFTFGIMLRSRTLVPLIGIAANGICHGSYYLCKASLTLQMTSIYPLFSYMFLSYIFRYNIFIRRNYVYYFSHFEKFILLNIWIILPITTIFMFQYYGREDFIYESGIRNFTLANFYLNRNKFTLIIYSEHLELPVYIFLIIYEVAFIFLNLYLIIAYTIPFENELKRCQKSTNKNVAKTIKYNIRFLRLYVSLPIILSLLPFTIGFFLSFVPSIRKINFYLNTRHSVLVMIYFCISPFLTLHHAYKGYSERNAERKIQQSTIAS
;
A
#
# COMPACT_ATOMS: atom_id res chain seq x y z
N MET A 1 -30.28 -8.09 12.25
CA MET A 1 -29.18 -7.84 13.19
C MET A 1 -28.77 -6.39 13.00
N VAL A 2 -28.92 -5.61 14.07
CA VAL A 2 -28.94 -4.15 14.11
C VAL A 2 -27.57 -3.60 13.70
N ASN A 3 -27.56 -2.74 12.68
CA ASN A 3 -26.41 -2.01 12.19
C ASN A 3 -25.92 -1.04 13.28
N ILE A 4 -24.74 -1.29 13.84
CA ILE A 4 -24.17 -0.48 14.93
C ILE A 4 -23.89 0.98 14.49
N PHE A 5 -23.87 1.27 13.18
CA PHE A 5 -23.67 2.62 12.63
C PHE A 5 -24.89 3.24 11.90
N TYR A 6 -26.03 2.54 11.72
CA TYR A 6 -27.18 3.05 10.93
C TYR A 6 -28.11 4.01 11.67
N PHE A 7 -27.85 4.33 12.93
CA PHE A 7 -28.87 5.01 13.73
C PHE A 7 -29.16 6.47 13.32
N TRP A 8 -28.38 7.07 12.39
CA TRP A 8 -28.49 8.50 12.10
C TRP A 8 -28.38 8.93 10.63
N ILE A 9 -27.97 8.06 9.69
CA ILE A 9 -27.65 8.46 8.30
C ILE A 9 -28.19 7.42 7.30
N SER A 10 -28.78 7.88 6.19
CA SER A 10 -29.29 7.00 5.11
C SER A 10 -28.14 6.37 4.30
N GLU A 11 -28.37 5.20 3.70
CA GLU A 11 -27.36 4.49 2.88
C GLU A 11 -26.77 5.40 1.79
N GLU A 12 -27.63 6.19 1.14
CA GLU A 12 -27.21 7.14 0.10
C GLU A 12 -26.28 8.23 0.66
N THR A 13 -26.55 8.71 1.87
CA THR A 13 -25.72 9.74 2.50
C THR A 13 -24.39 9.16 2.95
N GLU A 14 -24.36 7.93 3.46
CA GLU A 14 -23.12 7.21 3.79
C GLU A 14 -22.25 7.01 2.54
N GLU A 15 -22.85 6.63 1.41
CA GLU A 15 -22.13 6.47 0.15
C GLU A 15 -21.55 7.76 -0.39
N ARG A 16 -22.31 8.86 -0.32
CA ARG A 16 -21.80 10.18 -0.68
C ARG A 16 -20.65 10.57 0.23
N LEU A 17 -20.76 10.33 1.53
CA LEU A 17 -19.69 10.60 2.49
C LEU A 17 -18.43 9.79 2.16
N PHE A 18 -18.58 8.50 1.88
CA PHE A 18 -17.49 7.64 1.45
C PHE A 18 -16.82 8.18 0.18
N ASP A 19 -17.60 8.57 -0.84
CA ASP A 19 -17.08 9.15 -2.08
C ASP A 19 -16.30 10.45 -1.85
N TYR A 20 -16.78 11.30 -0.95
CA TYR A 20 -16.06 12.52 -0.56
C TYR A 20 -14.75 12.20 0.16
N ILE A 21 -14.80 11.31 1.17
CA ILE A 21 -13.62 10.93 1.95
C ILE A 21 -12.54 10.33 1.04
N ILE A 22 -12.89 9.30 0.26
CA ILE A 22 -11.90 8.62 -0.60
C ILE A 22 -11.31 9.58 -1.65
N THR A 23 -12.13 10.49 -2.20
CA THR A 23 -11.66 11.47 -3.18
C THR A 23 -10.72 12.48 -2.54
N ILE A 24 -11.10 13.05 -1.38
CA ILE A 24 -10.29 14.05 -0.66
C ILE A 24 -8.96 13.44 -0.22
N GLU A 25 -8.98 12.26 0.39
CA GLU A 25 -7.75 11.56 0.81
C GLU A 25 -6.85 11.22 -0.38
N SER A 26 -7.44 10.86 -1.53
CA SER A 26 -6.68 10.59 -2.74
C SER A 26 -6.02 11.85 -3.30
N ILE A 27 -6.74 12.98 -3.35
CA ILE A 27 -6.18 14.27 -3.77
C ILE A 27 -5.03 14.67 -2.85
N PHE A 28 -5.21 14.58 -1.53
CA PHE A 28 -4.16 14.88 -0.57
C PHE A 28 -2.97 13.93 -0.70
N SER A 29 -3.20 12.63 -0.87
CA SER A 29 -2.15 11.64 -1.09
C SER A 29 -1.31 11.98 -2.33
N ILE A 30 -1.96 12.29 -3.46
CA ILE A 30 -1.28 12.67 -4.71
C ILE A 30 -0.48 13.96 -4.49
N PHE A 31 -1.11 14.97 -3.88
CA PHE A 31 -0.47 16.27 -3.63
C PHE A 31 0.74 16.14 -2.71
N PHE A 32 0.61 15.48 -1.57
CA PHE A 32 1.70 15.34 -0.59
C PHE A 32 2.85 14.48 -1.11
N ASN A 33 2.57 13.41 -1.86
CA ASN A 33 3.64 12.61 -2.48
C ASN A 33 4.35 13.38 -3.59
N SER A 34 3.62 14.15 -4.40
CA SER A 34 4.21 15.04 -5.42
C SER A 34 5.09 16.12 -4.78
N LEU A 35 4.58 16.78 -3.73
CA LEU A 35 5.33 17.78 -2.98
C LEU A 35 6.59 17.18 -2.33
N ALA A 36 6.49 16.00 -1.73
CA ALA A 36 7.64 15.30 -1.16
C ALA A 36 8.69 14.97 -2.23
N PHE A 37 8.27 14.47 -3.40
CA PHE A 37 9.17 14.24 -4.53
C PHE A 37 9.89 15.52 -4.97
N LEU A 38 9.15 16.62 -5.12
CA LEU A 38 9.71 17.92 -5.49
C LEU A 38 10.68 18.44 -4.43
N ILE A 39 10.39 18.28 -3.13
CA ILE A 39 11.32 18.65 -2.05
C ILE A 39 12.61 17.84 -2.15
N PHE A 40 12.53 16.52 -2.37
CA PHE A 40 13.73 15.69 -2.59
C PHE A 40 14.52 16.11 -3.83
N GLN A 41 13.84 16.53 -4.90
CA GLN A 41 14.46 16.96 -6.15
C GLN A 41 15.14 18.33 -6.01
N LEU A 42 14.46 19.31 -5.41
CA LEU A 42 14.91 20.70 -5.34
C LEU A 42 15.86 20.96 -4.17
N LYS A 43 15.72 20.19 -3.08
CA LYS A 43 16.56 20.31 -1.89
C LYS A 43 17.10 18.94 -1.51
N PRO A 44 18.01 18.34 -2.30
CA PRO A 44 18.50 16.99 -2.00
C PRO A 44 19.07 16.91 -0.58
N PRO A 45 18.81 15.81 0.15
CA PRO A 45 19.34 15.62 1.49
C PRO A 45 20.86 15.49 1.46
N LEU A 46 21.52 15.86 2.57
CA LEU A 46 22.99 15.88 2.69
C LEU A 46 23.66 14.56 2.31
N LYS A 47 22.98 13.44 2.55
CA LYS A 47 23.44 12.11 2.13
C LYS A 47 22.57 11.65 0.97
N ASN A 48 23.09 11.78 -0.24
CA ASN A 48 22.49 11.18 -1.42
C ASN A 48 22.89 9.70 -1.52
N ASP A 49 22.34 8.87 -0.64
CA ASP A 49 22.57 7.43 -0.65
C ASP A 49 21.48 6.67 -1.42
N ALA A 50 21.73 5.39 -1.72
CA ALA A 50 20.79 4.56 -2.46
C ALA A 50 19.42 4.46 -1.77
N CYS A 51 19.38 4.44 -0.42
CA CYS A 51 18.15 4.40 0.35
C CYS A 51 17.33 5.68 0.21
N THR A 52 17.98 6.83 0.12
CA THR A 52 17.31 8.13 -0.04
C THR A 52 16.83 8.34 -1.46
N ASN A 53 17.59 7.88 -2.46
CA ASN A 53 17.13 7.82 -3.84
C ASN A 53 15.91 6.92 -4.00
N LEU A 54 15.93 5.76 -3.32
CA LEU A 54 14.77 4.90 -3.22
C LEU A 54 13.60 5.77 -2.67
N LEU A 55 13.70 6.33 -1.46
CA LEU A 55 12.61 7.09 -0.82
C LEU A 55 11.98 8.17 -1.71
N LYS A 56 12.83 8.88 -2.47
CA LYS A 56 12.40 9.85 -3.49
C LYS A 56 11.58 9.20 -4.59
N TRP A 57 12.12 8.21 -5.31
CA TRP A 57 11.42 7.58 -6.44
C TRP A 57 10.18 6.80 -6.01
N GLY A 58 10.18 6.27 -4.79
CA GLY A 58 9.01 5.64 -4.17
C GLY A 58 7.80 6.60 -4.07
N ARG A 59 8.02 7.92 -3.99
CA ARG A 59 6.92 8.90 -3.97
C ARG A 59 6.11 8.90 -5.26
N ILE A 60 6.75 8.66 -6.41
CA ILE A 60 6.03 8.57 -7.70
C ILE A 60 5.15 7.31 -7.72
N ILE A 61 5.68 6.19 -7.23
CA ILE A 61 4.93 4.94 -7.13
C ILE A 61 3.72 5.12 -6.22
N ASP A 62 3.91 5.78 -5.07
CA ASP A 62 2.85 6.09 -4.09
C ASP A 62 1.74 7.00 -4.65
N ILE A 63 1.92 7.66 -5.80
CA ILE A 63 0.87 8.47 -6.47
C ILE A 63 -0.09 7.58 -7.27
N PHE A 64 0.39 6.47 -7.86
CA PHE A 64 -0.42 5.66 -8.76
C PHE A 64 -1.60 4.98 -8.05
N ILE A 65 -1.42 4.50 -6.83
CA ILE A 65 -2.49 3.82 -6.07
C ILE A 65 -3.63 4.80 -5.73
N PRO A 66 -3.40 5.95 -5.08
CA PRO A 66 -4.46 6.93 -4.84
C PRO A 66 -5.15 7.41 -6.11
N PHE A 67 -4.39 7.61 -7.20
CA PHE A 67 -4.97 8.02 -8.48
C PHE A 67 -5.90 6.95 -9.06
N THR A 68 -5.41 5.73 -9.24
CA THR A 68 -6.21 4.65 -9.82
C THR A 68 -7.36 4.23 -8.92
N PHE A 69 -7.11 4.05 -7.63
CA PHE A 69 -8.07 3.45 -6.72
C PHE A 69 -9.14 4.42 -6.24
N GLY A 70 -8.76 5.65 -5.90
CA GLY A 70 -9.67 6.62 -5.30
C GLY A 70 -10.14 7.74 -6.24
N ILE A 71 -9.41 8.08 -7.31
CA ILE A 71 -9.89 9.06 -8.31
C ILE A 71 -10.54 8.36 -9.51
N MET A 72 -9.81 7.44 -10.15
CA MET A 72 -10.29 6.79 -11.37
C MET A 72 -11.43 5.81 -11.08
N LEU A 73 -11.25 4.91 -10.10
CA LEU A 73 -12.23 3.88 -9.79
C LEU A 73 -13.23 4.29 -8.72
N ARG A 74 -12.79 4.98 -7.65
CA ARG A 74 -13.54 5.04 -6.37
C ARG A 74 -14.06 3.66 -6.00
N SER A 75 -13.15 2.70 -5.99
CA SER A 75 -13.51 1.28 -6.00
C SER A 75 -14.14 0.84 -4.67
N ARG A 76 -15.23 0.08 -4.77
CA ARG A 76 -15.72 -0.80 -3.69
C ARG A 76 -15.44 -2.24 -4.08
N THR A 77 -14.72 -2.96 -3.22
CA THR A 77 -14.43 -4.37 -3.46
C THR A 77 -15.63 -5.21 -3.06
N LEU A 78 -16.18 -5.94 -4.02
CA LEU A 78 -17.35 -6.80 -3.84
C LEU A 78 -16.87 -8.21 -3.48
N VAL A 79 -16.71 -8.47 -2.19
CA VAL A 79 -16.35 -9.79 -1.65
C VAL A 79 -17.59 -10.41 -0.99
N PRO A 80 -18.01 -11.64 -1.35
CA PRO A 80 -17.24 -12.68 -2.03
C PRO A 80 -17.35 -12.73 -3.56
N LEU A 81 -18.07 -11.80 -4.21
CA LEU A 81 -18.35 -11.83 -5.65
C LEU A 81 -17.16 -11.58 -6.58
N ILE A 82 -15.95 -11.51 -6.04
CA ILE A 82 -14.69 -11.24 -6.74
C ILE A 82 -14.90 -10.17 -7.82
N GLY A 83 -15.30 -8.98 -7.39
CA GLY A 83 -15.58 -7.89 -8.32
C GLY A 83 -15.34 -6.55 -7.69
N ILE A 84 -15.52 -5.51 -8.50
CA ILE A 84 -15.53 -4.13 -8.04
C ILE A 84 -16.76 -3.40 -8.56
N ALA A 85 -17.27 -2.50 -7.73
CA ALA A 85 -18.17 -1.44 -8.16
C ALA A 85 -17.40 -0.12 -8.18
N ALA A 86 -17.38 0.55 -9.33
CA ALA A 86 -16.64 1.79 -9.56
C ALA A 86 -17.58 2.94 -9.93
N ASN A 87 -17.38 4.11 -9.31
CA ASN A 87 -18.11 5.35 -9.63
C ASN A 87 -17.19 6.59 -9.69
N GLY A 88 -15.90 6.36 -9.96
CA GLY A 88 -14.92 7.42 -10.20
C GLY A 88 -14.97 7.99 -11.62
N ILE A 89 -13.88 8.61 -12.06
CA ILE A 89 -13.77 9.20 -13.41
C ILE A 89 -14.02 8.17 -14.52
N CYS A 90 -13.70 6.90 -14.29
CA CYS A 90 -13.90 5.85 -15.29
C CYS A 90 -15.36 5.44 -15.48
N HIS A 91 -16.28 5.89 -14.61
CA HIS A 91 -17.68 5.49 -14.64
C HIS A 91 -18.32 5.74 -16.01
N GLY A 92 -19.11 4.79 -16.46
CA GLY A 92 -19.72 4.78 -17.79
C GLY A 92 -18.84 4.16 -18.88
N SER A 93 -17.53 3.96 -18.64
CA SER A 93 -16.62 3.30 -19.56
C SER A 93 -16.05 2.02 -18.97
N TYR A 94 -16.59 0.88 -19.41
CA TYR A 94 -16.16 -0.44 -18.95
C TYR A 94 -14.65 -0.67 -19.16
N TYR A 95 -14.14 -0.38 -20.36
CA TYR A 95 -12.73 -0.54 -20.71
C TYR A 95 -11.81 0.34 -19.86
N LEU A 96 -12.21 1.59 -19.59
CA LEU A 96 -11.41 2.49 -18.77
C LEU A 96 -11.34 2.03 -17.31
N CYS A 97 -12.46 1.57 -16.74
CA CYS A 97 -12.45 1.02 -15.39
C CYS A 97 -11.61 -0.28 -15.32
N LYS A 98 -11.68 -1.14 -16.34
CA LYS A 98 -10.89 -2.38 -16.41
C LYS A 98 -9.38 -2.09 -16.51
N ALA A 99 -8.99 -1.14 -17.35
CA ALA A 99 -7.60 -0.70 -17.44
C ALA A 99 -7.13 -0.07 -16.12
N SER A 100 -7.97 0.74 -15.48
CA SER A 100 -7.66 1.38 -14.19
C SER A 100 -7.49 0.34 -13.07
N LEU A 101 -8.33 -0.70 -13.02
CA LEU A 101 -8.19 -1.80 -12.07
C LEU A 101 -6.93 -2.62 -12.32
N THR A 102 -6.61 -2.92 -13.57
CA THR A 102 -5.36 -3.64 -13.92
C THR A 102 -4.14 -2.83 -13.51
N LEU A 103 -4.14 -1.51 -13.76
CA LEU A 103 -3.08 -0.61 -13.34
C LEU A 103 -2.97 -0.52 -11.81
N GLN A 104 -4.10 -0.48 -11.12
CA GLN A 104 -4.13 -0.50 -9.66
C GLN A 104 -3.47 -1.77 -9.11
N MET A 105 -3.89 -2.95 -9.58
CA MET A 105 -3.36 -4.22 -9.08
C MET A 105 -1.88 -4.40 -9.40
N THR A 106 -1.45 -3.96 -10.58
CA THR A 106 -0.03 -4.00 -10.95
C THR A 106 0.83 -3.00 -10.17
N SER A 107 0.27 -1.89 -9.71
CA SER A 107 1.00 -0.88 -8.92
C SER A 107 1.39 -1.35 -7.51
N ILE A 108 0.82 -2.45 -7.00
CA ILE A 108 1.20 -3.02 -5.70
C ILE A 108 2.61 -3.63 -5.75
N TYR A 109 3.02 -4.21 -6.90
CA TYR A 109 4.33 -4.84 -7.08
C TYR A 109 5.52 -3.89 -6.92
N PRO A 110 5.57 -2.71 -7.58
CA PRO A 110 6.65 -1.76 -7.36
C PRO A 110 6.67 -1.23 -5.93
N LEU A 111 5.51 -1.07 -5.26
CA LEU A 111 5.44 -0.67 -3.85
C LEU A 111 6.05 -1.74 -2.93
N PHE A 112 5.73 -3.02 -3.15
CA PHE A 112 6.33 -4.10 -2.37
C PHE A 112 7.83 -4.22 -2.63
N SER A 113 8.24 -4.13 -3.90
CA SER A 113 9.64 -4.14 -4.32
C SER A 113 10.46 -3.05 -3.65
N TYR A 114 9.88 -1.85 -3.61
CA TYR A 114 10.47 -0.69 -2.96
C TYR A 114 10.78 -0.99 -1.49
N MET A 115 9.80 -1.52 -0.75
CA MET A 115 9.99 -1.90 0.64
C MET A 115 11.09 -2.95 0.75
N PHE A 116 11.02 -4.02 -0.04
CA PHE A 116 11.97 -5.12 -0.04
C PHE A 116 13.43 -4.66 -0.29
N LEU A 117 13.65 -3.85 -1.33
CA LEU A 117 14.96 -3.26 -1.64
C LEU A 117 15.51 -2.40 -0.50
N SER A 118 14.64 -1.64 0.18
CA SER A 118 15.03 -0.81 1.32
C SER A 118 15.63 -1.63 2.47
N TYR A 119 15.19 -2.87 2.67
CA TYR A 119 15.76 -3.79 3.67
C TYR A 119 17.05 -4.41 3.19
N ILE A 120 17.09 -4.92 1.96
CA ILE A 120 18.29 -5.53 1.40
C ILE A 120 19.46 -4.55 1.41
N PHE A 121 19.24 -3.30 0.99
CA PHE A 121 20.30 -2.29 0.95
C PHE A 121 20.91 -2.05 2.33
N ARG A 122 20.08 -1.93 3.37
CA ARG A 122 20.55 -1.78 4.75
C ARG A 122 21.23 -3.05 5.24
N TYR A 123 20.65 -4.22 4.99
CA TYR A 123 21.23 -5.50 5.40
C TYR A 123 22.60 -5.75 4.77
N ASN A 124 22.78 -5.41 3.49
CA ASN A 124 24.04 -5.53 2.79
C ASN A 124 25.13 -4.68 3.44
N ILE A 125 24.81 -3.44 3.79
CA ILE A 125 25.76 -2.51 4.41
C ILE A 125 26.13 -2.96 5.82
N PHE A 126 25.13 -3.24 6.66
CA PHE A 126 25.35 -3.42 8.10
C PHE A 126 25.70 -4.85 8.51
N ILE A 127 25.15 -5.86 7.81
CA ILE A 127 25.32 -7.27 8.20
C ILE A 127 26.26 -7.99 7.25
N ARG A 128 25.98 -7.98 5.95
CA ARG A 128 26.86 -8.66 4.97
C ARG A 128 28.18 -7.93 4.74
N ARG A 129 28.24 -6.64 5.08
CA ARG A 129 29.38 -5.74 4.79
C ARG A 129 29.78 -5.79 3.31
N ASN A 130 28.78 -5.79 2.43
CA ASN A 130 28.93 -5.91 0.99
C ASN A 130 28.43 -4.65 0.27
N TYR A 131 28.64 -4.58 -1.05
CA TYR A 131 28.11 -3.48 -1.85
C TYR A 131 26.59 -3.37 -1.73
N VAL A 132 26.08 -2.13 -1.77
CA VAL A 132 24.66 -1.83 -1.47
C VAL A 132 23.71 -2.62 -2.36
N TYR A 133 24.05 -2.76 -3.64
CA TYR A 133 23.25 -3.45 -4.65
C TYR A 133 23.49 -4.98 -4.71
N TYR A 134 24.06 -5.57 -3.66
CA TYR A 134 24.31 -7.01 -3.64
C TYR A 134 23.01 -7.80 -3.52
N PHE A 135 22.85 -8.80 -4.39
CA PHE A 135 21.71 -9.72 -4.34
C PHE A 135 22.19 -11.16 -4.42
N SER A 136 21.80 -11.97 -3.44
CA SER A 136 21.89 -13.42 -3.48
C SER A 136 21.02 -13.99 -4.60
N HIS A 137 21.28 -15.22 -5.04
CA HIS A 137 20.47 -15.88 -6.07
C HIS A 137 18.99 -15.97 -5.67
N PHE A 138 18.70 -16.22 -4.40
CA PHE A 138 17.33 -16.26 -3.88
C PHE A 138 16.65 -14.89 -3.96
N GLU A 139 17.34 -13.81 -3.60
CA GLU A 139 16.82 -12.44 -3.71
C GLU A 139 16.54 -12.05 -5.17
N LYS A 140 17.42 -12.45 -6.10
CA LYS A 140 17.21 -12.25 -7.54
C LYS A 140 15.97 -13.00 -8.02
N PHE A 141 15.76 -14.23 -7.55
CA PHE A 141 14.56 -15.00 -7.87
C PHE A 141 13.28 -14.33 -7.34
N ILE A 142 13.29 -13.83 -6.10
CA ILE A 142 12.15 -13.07 -5.54
C ILE A 142 11.87 -11.81 -6.37
N LEU A 143 12.89 -11.02 -6.68
CA LEU A 143 12.74 -9.81 -7.48
C LEU A 143 12.22 -10.10 -8.89
N LEU A 144 12.70 -11.18 -9.53
CA LEU A 144 12.19 -11.64 -10.83
C LEU A 144 10.69 -11.97 -10.76
N ASN A 145 10.27 -12.65 -9.69
CA ASN A 145 8.86 -12.96 -9.48
C ASN A 145 8.02 -11.69 -9.31
N ILE A 146 8.48 -10.73 -8.50
CA ILE A 146 7.73 -9.49 -8.24
C ILE A 146 7.70 -8.56 -9.46
N TRP A 147 8.76 -8.47 -10.26
CA TRP A 147 8.87 -7.49 -11.35
C TRP A 147 8.36 -7.99 -12.69
N ILE A 148 8.35 -9.30 -12.90
CA ILE A 148 8.04 -9.88 -14.22
C ILE A 148 6.86 -10.84 -14.10
N ILE A 149 7.01 -11.91 -13.33
CA ILE A 149 6.03 -13.01 -13.31
C ILE A 149 4.69 -12.53 -12.76
N LEU A 150 4.67 -11.92 -11.57
CA LEU A 150 3.44 -11.48 -10.93
C LEU A 150 2.72 -10.36 -11.72
N PRO A 151 3.38 -9.31 -12.23
CA PRO A 151 2.73 -8.33 -13.09
C PRO A 151 2.11 -8.93 -14.36
N ILE A 152 2.84 -9.81 -15.06
CA ILE A 152 2.33 -10.46 -16.29
C ILE A 152 1.12 -11.33 -15.95
N THR A 153 1.19 -12.15 -14.89
CA THR A 153 0.06 -12.99 -14.47
C THR A 153 -1.14 -12.15 -14.03
N THR A 154 -0.94 -11.02 -13.33
CA THR A 154 -2.03 -10.09 -13.00
C THR A 154 -2.66 -9.49 -14.24
N ILE A 155 -1.88 -8.98 -15.20
CA ILE A 155 -2.42 -8.46 -16.45
C ILE A 155 -3.22 -9.55 -17.16
N PHE A 156 -2.68 -10.77 -17.23
CA PHE A 156 -3.34 -11.91 -17.87
C PHE A 156 -4.63 -12.35 -17.16
N MET A 157 -4.69 -12.33 -15.83
CA MET A 157 -5.91 -12.69 -15.11
C MET A 157 -6.97 -11.57 -15.20
N PHE A 158 -6.54 -10.31 -15.10
CA PHE A 158 -7.43 -9.15 -15.01
C PHE A 158 -7.87 -8.65 -16.40
N GLN A 159 -7.22 -9.06 -17.50
CA GLN A 159 -7.74 -8.85 -18.86
C GLN A 159 -9.00 -9.66 -19.16
N TYR A 160 -9.35 -10.68 -18.38
CA TYR A 160 -10.56 -11.48 -18.59
C TYR A 160 -11.76 -11.06 -17.73
N TYR A 161 -11.69 -9.92 -17.04
CA TYR A 161 -12.89 -9.33 -16.44
C TYR A 161 -14.00 -9.13 -17.47
N GLY A 162 -15.25 -9.33 -17.00
CA GLY A 162 -16.45 -9.71 -17.76
C GLY A 162 -16.85 -8.89 -18.99
N ARG A 163 -17.73 -9.45 -19.81
CA ARG A 163 -18.37 -8.74 -20.93
C ARG A 163 -19.41 -7.74 -20.40
N GLU A 164 -19.72 -6.69 -21.17
CA GLU A 164 -20.76 -5.68 -20.86
C GLU A 164 -22.13 -6.33 -20.55
N ASP A 165 -22.39 -7.50 -21.14
CA ASP A 165 -23.67 -8.21 -21.14
C ASP A 165 -23.75 -9.38 -20.15
N PHE A 166 -23.10 -9.31 -18.99
CA PHE A 166 -23.32 -10.34 -17.97
C PHE A 166 -24.68 -10.15 -17.27
N ILE A 167 -25.58 -11.10 -17.49
CA ILE A 167 -26.80 -11.29 -16.69
C ILE A 167 -26.37 -12.07 -15.43
N TYR A 168 -26.68 -11.49 -14.28
CA TYR A 168 -26.32 -12.03 -12.98
C TYR A 168 -27.31 -13.15 -12.61
N GLU A 169 -26.88 -14.42 -12.70
CA GLU A 169 -27.70 -15.60 -12.38
C GLU A 169 -27.25 -16.35 -11.11
N SER A 170 -26.90 -15.68 -10.00
CA SER A 170 -26.66 -16.45 -8.76
C SER A 170 -26.88 -15.70 -7.43
N GLY A 171 -27.88 -16.19 -6.69
CA GLY A 171 -27.89 -16.30 -5.21
C GLY A 171 -27.94 -15.05 -4.32
N ILE A 172 -27.63 -13.85 -4.80
CA ILE A 172 -27.49 -12.62 -3.97
C ILE A 172 -28.68 -11.67 -4.06
N ARG A 173 -29.80 -12.10 -4.67
CA ARG A 173 -31.05 -11.31 -4.71
C ARG A 173 -31.52 -10.82 -3.33
N ASN A 174 -31.10 -11.48 -2.24
CA ASN A 174 -31.49 -11.18 -0.86
C ASN A 174 -30.54 -10.25 -0.08
N PHE A 175 -29.56 -9.60 -0.71
CA PHE A 175 -28.68 -8.63 -0.02
C PHE A 175 -28.90 -7.21 -0.55
N THR A 176 -29.63 -6.39 0.22
CA THR A 176 -30.02 -5.02 -0.13
C THR A 176 -28.84 -4.12 -0.51
N LEU A 177 -27.73 -4.21 0.23
CA LEU A 177 -26.53 -3.40 -0.04
C LEU A 177 -25.78 -3.86 -1.31
N ALA A 178 -25.77 -5.17 -1.63
CA ALA A 178 -25.25 -5.61 -2.94
C ALA A 178 -26.15 -5.08 -4.05
N ASN A 179 -27.48 -5.15 -3.90
CA ASN A 179 -28.40 -4.61 -4.89
C ASN A 179 -28.21 -3.09 -5.12
N PHE A 180 -27.83 -2.33 -4.09
CA PHE A 180 -27.47 -0.91 -4.24
C PHE A 180 -26.23 -0.72 -5.13
N TYR A 181 -25.15 -1.47 -4.86
CA TYR A 181 -23.92 -1.37 -5.67
C TYR A 181 -24.08 -1.96 -7.07
N LEU A 182 -25.00 -2.91 -7.24
CA LEU A 182 -25.34 -3.49 -8.54
C LEU A 182 -26.17 -2.54 -9.44
N ASN A 183 -26.52 -1.34 -8.95
CA ASN A 183 -27.19 -0.34 -9.75
C ASN A 183 -26.25 0.26 -10.80
N ARG A 184 -26.39 -0.18 -12.05
CA ARG A 184 -25.56 0.25 -13.20
C ARG A 184 -25.65 1.74 -13.51
N ASN A 185 -26.73 2.42 -13.10
CA ASN A 185 -26.85 3.87 -13.29
C ASN A 185 -25.95 4.66 -12.32
N LYS A 186 -25.49 4.01 -11.24
CA LYS A 186 -24.61 4.62 -10.23
C LYS A 186 -23.20 4.07 -10.28
N PHE A 187 -23.01 2.83 -10.74
CA PHE A 187 -21.74 2.13 -10.72
C PHE A 187 -21.46 1.42 -12.05
N THR A 188 -20.21 1.47 -12.48
CA THR A 188 -19.69 0.54 -13.46
C THR A 188 -19.21 -0.70 -12.72
N LEU A 189 -19.79 -1.84 -13.06
CA LEU A 189 -19.50 -3.13 -12.43
C LEU A 189 -18.43 -3.86 -13.23
N ILE A 190 -17.43 -4.37 -12.52
CA ILE A 190 -16.42 -5.26 -13.07
C ILE A 190 -16.41 -6.51 -12.22
N ILE A 191 -17.07 -7.56 -12.72
CA ILE A 191 -17.27 -8.84 -12.03
C ILE A 191 -16.71 -9.94 -12.94
N TYR A 192 -16.13 -10.99 -12.36
CA TYR A 192 -15.70 -12.16 -13.13
C TYR A 192 -16.91 -13.02 -13.51
N SER A 193 -16.82 -13.68 -14.67
CA SER A 193 -17.78 -14.73 -15.01
C SER A 193 -17.64 -15.91 -14.05
N GLU A 194 -18.72 -16.63 -13.75
CA GLU A 194 -18.71 -17.80 -12.86
C GLU A 194 -17.61 -18.84 -13.22
N HIS A 195 -17.35 -19.07 -14.51
CA HIS A 195 -16.29 -19.98 -14.96
C HIS A 195 -14.85 -19.52 -14.63
N LEU A 196 -14.66 -18.23 -14.39
CA LEU A 196 -13.37 -17.62 -14.05
C LEU A 196 -13.25 -17.25 -12.57
N GLU A 197 -14.35 -17.31 -11.81
CA GLU A 197 -14.34 -17.01 -10.38
C GLU A 197 -13.36 -17.90 -9.62
N LEU A 198 -13.43 -19.23 -9.79
CA LEU A 198 -12.56 -20.16 -9.06
C LEU A 198 -11.07 -19.97 -9.39
N PRO A 199 -10.63 -19.93 -10.67
CA PRO A 199 -9.23 -19.64 -11.00
C PRO A 199 -8.72 -18.32 -10.42
N VAL A 200 -9.52 -17.26 -10.47
CA VAL A 200 -9.15 -15.96 -9.90
C VAL A 200 -9.08 -16.05 -8.39
N TYR A 201 -10.02 -16.74 -7.76
CA TYR A 201 -10.01 -16.91 -6.31
C TYR A 201 -8.77 -17.65 -5.84
N ILE A 202 -8.40 -18.73 -6.54
CA ILE A 202 -7.15 -19.45 -6.31
C ILE A 202 -5.95 -18.52 -6.50
N PHE A 203 -5.95 -17.71 -7.56
CA PHE A 203 -4.90 -16.71 -7.78
C PHE A 203 -4.79 -15.70 -6.64
N LEU A 204 -5.92 -15.15 -6.16
CA LEU A 204 -5.95 -14.21 -5.03
C LEU A 204 -5.50 -14.87 -3.72
N ILE A 205 -5.87 -16.13 -3.47
CA ILE A 205 -5.37 -16.90 -2.31
C ILE A 205 -3.85 -17.07 -2.40
N ILE A 206 -3.34 -17.54 -3.55
CA ILE A 206 -1.90 -17.73 -3.76
C ILE A 206 -1.16 -16.40 -3.60
N TYR A 207 -1.72 -15.32 -4.14
CA TYR A 207 -1.19 -13.97 -4.02
C TYR A 207 -1.11 -13.54 -2.55
N GLU A 208 -2.20 -13.65 -1.78
CA GLU A 208 -2.23 -13.29 -0.37
C GLU A 208 -1.24 -14.13 0.46
N VAL A 209 -1.22 -15.45 0.25
CA VAL A 209 -0.29 -16.35 0.95
C VAL A 209 1.16 -16.00 0.63
N ALA A 210 1.48 -15.75 -0.65
CA ALA A 210 2.81 -15.33 -1.06
C ALA A 210 3.19 -13.98 -0.42
N PHE A 211 2.26 -13.02 -0.37
CA PHE A 211 2.52 -11.71 0.24
C PHE A 211 2.76 -11.82 1.75
N ILE A 212 1.95 -12.62 2.46
CA ILE A 212 2.14 -12.91 3.89
C ILE A 212 3.52 -13.56 4.11
N PHE A 213 3.85 -14.59 3.32
CA PHE A 213 5.14 -15.27 3.40
C PHE A 213 6.31 -14.30 3.18
N LEU A 214 6.23 -13.45 2.15
CA LEU A 214 7.28 -12.47 1.86
C LEU A 214 7.44 -11.42 2.96
N ASN A 215 6.34 -10.97 3.59
CA ASN A 215 6.41 -10.06 4.74
C ASN A 215 7.04 -10.73 5.96
N LEU A 216 6.67 -11.98 6.26
CA LEU A 216 7.30 -12.76 7.34
C LEU A 216 8.78 -12.98 7.07
N TYR A 217 9.13 -13.35 5.83
CA TYR A 217 10.51 -13.48 5.39
C TYR A 217 11.28 -12.17 5.57
N LEU A 218 10.69 -11.04 5.18
CA LEU A 218 11.32 -9.73 5.33
C LEU A 218 11.62 -9.38 6.79
N ILE A 219 10.68 -9.68 7.69
CA ILE A 219 10.83 -9.47 9.13
C ILE A 219 11.92 -10.37 9.70
N ILE A 220 11.85 -11.68 9.43
CA ILE A 220 12.73 -12.68 10.04
C ILE A 220 14.15 -12.62 9.46
N ALA A 221 14.27 -12.53 8.14
CA ALA A 221 15.56 -12.62 7.46
C ALA A 221 16.33 -11.28 7.44
N TYR A 222 15.63 -10.14 7.40
CA TYR A 222 16.29 -8.83 7.31
C TYR A 222 16.07 -7.94 8.53
N THR A 223 14.82 -7.71 8.94
CA THR A 223 14.51 -6.73 10.00
C THR A 223 15.10 -7.14 11.35
N ILE A 224 14.86 -8.37 11.81
CA ILE A 224 15.35 -8.84 13.12
C ILE A 224 16.89 -8.82 13.19
N PRO A 225 17.63 -9.40 12.22
CA PRO A 225 19.09 -9.32 12.24
C PRO A 225 19.60 -7.89 12.21
N PHE A 226 18.97 -7.03 11.40
CA PHE A 226 19.37 -5.63 11.29
C PHE A 226 19.18 -4.86 12.60
N GLU A 227 18.05 -5.06 13.28
CA GLU A 227 17.83 -4.49 14.61
C GLU A 227 18.84 -4.99 15.64
N ASN A 228 19.19 -6.28 15.60
CA ASN A 228 20.16 -6.86 16.52
C ASN A 228 21.55 -6.23 16.31
N GLU A 229 21.95 -6.03 15.06
CA GLU A 229 23.22 -5.37 14.75
C GLU A 229 23.21 -3.89 15.15
N LEU A 230 22.11 -3.16 14.89
CA LEU A 230 21.96 -1.79 15.37
C LEU A 230 22.02 -1.69 16.91
N LYS A 231 21.41 -2.62 17.64
CA LYS A 231 21.51 -2.68 19.11
C LYS A 231 22.94 -2.94 19.59
N ARG A 232 23.73 -3.74 18.86
CA ARG A 232 25.16 -3.93 19.15
C ARG A 232 25.94 -2.64 18.94
N CYS A 233 25.76 -1.98 17.79
CA CYS A 233 26.38 -0.68 17.52
C CYS A 233 25.96 0.39 18.53
N GLN A 234 24.71 0.37 19.00
CA GLN A 234 24.23 1.29 20.02
C GLN A 234 25.00 1.16 21.34
N LYS A 235 25.38 -0.07 21.73
CA LYS A 235 26.15 -0.32 22.96
C LYS A 235 27.61 0.13 22.84
N SER A 236 28.17 0.15 21.63
CA SER A 236 29.58 0.47 21.37
C SER A 236 29.85 1.91 20.93
N THR A 237 28.83 2.77 20.92
CA THR A 237 28.94 4.15 20.39
C THR A 237 28.62 5.21 21.45
N ASN A 238 29.07 6.44 21.20
CA ASN A 238 28.78 7.59 22.05
C ASN A 238 27.28 7.85 22.19
N LYS A 239 26.87 8.41 23.34
CA LYS A 239 25.44 8.63 23.70
C LYS A 239 24.62 9.33 22.61
N ASN A 240 25.20 10.28 21.88
CA ASN A 240 24.50 10.99 20.80
C ASN A 240 24.22 10.09 19.60
N VAL A 241 25.21 9.31 19.15
CA VAL A 241 25.05 8.33 18.06
C VAL A 241 24.06 7.23 18.45
N ALA A 242 24.14 6.76 19.69
CA ALA A 242 23.21 5.77 20.23
C ALA A 242 21.74 6.25 20.21
N LYS A 243 21.48 7.55 20.48
CA LYS A 243 20.14 8.15 20.35
C LYS A 243 19.64 8.11 18.89
N THR A 244 20.49 8.46 17.92
CA THR A 244 20.15 8.41 16.49
C THR A 244 19.85 6.98 16.04
N ILE A 245 20.66 6.00 16.47
CA ILE A 245 20.43 4.58 16.18
C ILE A 245 19.06 4.13 16.74
N LYS A 246 18.75 4.46 18.00
CA LYS A 246 17.47 4.13 18.63
C LYS A 246 16.28 4.73 17.87
N TYR A 247 16.41 5.96 17.38
CA TYR A 247 15.39 6.60 16.56
C TYR A 247 15.21 5.87 15.22
N ASN A 248 16.29 5.53 14.52
CA ASN A 248 16.22 4.81 13.24
C ASN A 248 15.57 3.43 13.39
N ILE A 249 15.82 2.70 14.48
CA ILE A 249 15.13 1.43 14.78
C ILE A 249 13.62 1.66 14.92
N ARG A 250 13.20 2.67 15.69
CA ARG A 250 11.76 2.98 15.86
C ARG A 250 11.11 3.38 14.55
N PHE A 251 11.77 4.23 13.78
CA PHE A 251 11.30 4.65 12.47
C PHE A 251 11.12 3.46 11.53
N LEU A 252 12.11 2.56 11.47
CA LEU A 252 12.05 1.35 10.65
C LEU A 252 10.83 0.50 11.01
N ARG A 253 10.61 0.23 12.30
CA ARG A 253 9.45 -0.55 12.77
C ARG A 253 8.14 0.10 12.35
N LEU A 254 8.00 1.41 12.58
CA LEU A 254 6.81 2.16 12.19
C LEU A 254 6.59 2.09 10.67
N TYR A 255 7.66 2.25 9.88
CA TYR A 255 7.60 2.22 8.43
C TYR A 255 7.18 0.85 7.87
N VAL A 256 7.54 -0.26 8.53
CA VAL A 256 7.03 -1.62 8.21
C VAL A 256 5.60 -1.79 8.67
N SER A 257 5.32 -1.45 9.92
CA SER A 257 4.05 -1.79 10.55
C SER A 257 2.89 -1.00 9.94
N LEU A 258 3.12 0.25 9.54
CA LEU A 258 2.08 1.12 9.03
C LEU A 258 1.37 0.58 7.77
N PRO A 259 2.07 0.19 6.68
CA PRO A 259 1.40 -0.41 5.51
C PRO A 259 0.77 -1.77 5.85
N ILE A 260 1.37 -2.54 6.75
CA ILE A 260 0.77 -3.81 7.20
C ILE A 260 -0.56 -3.56 7.92
N ILE A 261 -0.59 -2.63 8.88
CA ILE A 261 -1.77 -2.35 9.71
C ILE A 261 -2.86 -1.62 8.93
N LEU A 262 -2.51 -0.67 8.08
CA LEU A 262 -3.47 0.18 7.37
C LEU A 262 -3.94 -0.39 6.04
N SER A 263 -3.18 -1.30 5.42
CA SER A 263 -3.51 -1.84 4.10
C SER A 263 -3.61 -3.36 4.08
N LEU A 264 -2.53 -4.07 4.41
CA LEU A 264 -2.50 -5.53 4.26
C LEU A 264 -3.48 -6.23 5.19
N LEU A 265 -3.37 -5.97 6.50
CA LEU A 265 -4.12 -6.67 7.53
C LEU A 265 -5.65 -6.50 7.36
N PRO A 266 -6.21 -5.30 7.12
CA PRO A 266 -7.64 -5.15 6.86
C PRO A 266 -8.10 -5.92 5.63
N PHE A 267 -7.31 -5.92 4.55
CA PHE A 267 -7.62 -6.67 3.34
C PHE A 267 -7.58 -8.18 3.59
N THR A 268 -6.50 -8.69 4.18
CA THR A 268 -6.33 -10.12 4.50
C THR A 268 -7.45 -10.61 5.43
N ILE A 269 -7.78 -9.85 6.48
CA ILE A 269 -8.90 -10.18 7.38
C ILE A 269 -10.21 -10.20 6.58
N GLY A 270 -10.51 -9.15 5.81
CA GLY A 270 -11.73 -9.09 4.99
C GLY A 270 -11.82 -10.21 3.95
N PHE A 271 -10.69 -10.66 3.41
CA PHE A 271 -10.63 -11.76 2.48
C PHE A 271 -10.92 -13.10 3.18
N PHE A 272 -10.25 -13.41 4.29
CA PHE A 272 -10.48 -14.67 5.01
C PHE A 272 -11.85 -14.75 5.70
N LEU A 273 -12.38 -13.63 6.20
CA LEU A 273 -13.74 -13.59 6.76
C LEU A 273 -14.82 -13.82 5.69
N SER A 274 -14.50 -13.69 4.40
CA SER A 274 -15.45 -13.95 3.31
C SER A 274 -15.87 -15.42 3.21
N PHE A 275 -15.02 -16.32 3.69
CA PHE A 275 -15.27 -17.75 3.72
C PHE A 275 -16.24 -18.16 4.84
N VAL A 276 -16.53 -17.27 5.79
CA VAL A 276 -17.37 -17.57 6.97
C VAL A 276 -18.81 -17.11 6.69
N PRO A 277 -19.77 -18.04 6.46
CA PRO A 277 -21.11 -17.67 6.01
C PRO A 277 -21.89 -16.78 6.99
N SER A 278 -21.68 -16.95 8.29
CA SER A 278 -22.41 -16.26 9.36
C SER A 278 -22.14 -14.75 9.43
N ILE A 279 -21.01 -14.29 8.91
CA ILE A 279 -20.56 -12.88 9.00
C ILE A 279 -20.50 -12.19 7.63
N ARG A 280 -21.03 -12.81 6.58
CA ARG A 280 -20.98 -12.28 5.19
C ARG A 280 -21.38 -10.81 5.07
N LYS A 281 -22.39 -10.36 5.81
CA LYS A 281 -22.87 -8.96 5.77
C LYS A 281 -21.81 -7.98 6.29
N ILE A 282 -21.24 -8.26 7.46
CA ILE A 282 -20.19 -7.44 8.08
C ILE A 282 -18.95 -7.47 7.20
N ASN A 283 -18.59 -8.64 6.69
CA ASN A 283 -17.45 -8.79 5.83
C ASN A 283 -17.57 -7.98 4.53
N PHE A 284 -18.74 -8.03 3.88
CA PHE A 284 -19.01 -7.23 2.69
C PHE A 284 -18.81 -5.74 2.98
N TYR A 285 -19.37 -5.24 4.08
CA TYR A 285 -19.21 -3.84 4.51
C TYR A 285 -17.74 -3.46 4.76
N LEU A 286 -16.95 -4.31 5.44
CA LEU A 286 -15.53 -4.04 5.67
C LEU A 286 -14.75 -3.99 4.34
N ASN A 287 -15.04 -4.90 3.41
CA ASN A 287 -14.34 -4.95 2.11
C ASN A 287 -14.72 -3.80 1.18
N THR A 288 -15.95 -3.27 1.24
CA THR A 288 -16.30 -2.09 0.45
C THR A 288 -15.67 -0.80 0.97
N ARG A 289 -15.19 -0.80 2.23
CA ARG A 289 -14.64 0.39 2.91
C ARG A 289 -13.13 0.37 3.13
N HIS A 290 -12.46 -0.76 2.93
CA HIS A 290 -11.01 -0.90 3.22
C HIS A 290 -10.15 0.16 2.53
N SER A 291 -10.62 0.70 1.41
CA SER A 291 -9.90 1.63 0.57
C SER A 291 -9.55 2.95 1.26
N VAL A 292 -10.41 3.42 2.17
CA VAL A 292 -10.16 4.61 2.98
C VAL A 292 -8.93 4.41 3.87
N LEU A 293 -8.79 3.25 4.53
CA LEU A 293 -7.64 2.95 5.38
C LEU A 293 -6.33 2.94 4.58
N VAL A 294 -6.38 2.42 3.36
CA VAL A 294 -5.25 2.41 2.43
C VAL A 294 -4.84 3.84 2.06
N MET A 295 -5.78 4.75 1.81
CA MET A 295 -5.47 6.14 1.47
C MET A 295 -4.82 6.90 2.63
N ILE A 296 -5.23 6.64 3.88
CA ILE A 296 -4.59 7.22 5.06
C ILE A 296 -3.09 6.93 5.09
N TYR A 297 -2.66 5.71 4.71
CA TYR A 297 -1.23 5.39 4.60
C TYR A 297 -0.52 6.31 3.60
N PHE A 298 -1.09 6.50 2.40
CA PHE A 298 -0.48 7.32 1.36
C PHE A 298 -0.48 8.83 1.70
N CYS A 299 -1.43 9.28 2.52
CA CYS A 299 -1.40 10.63 3.11
C CYS A 299 -0.23 10.80 4.09
N ILE A 300 0.03 9.82 4.95
CA ILE A 300 1.01 9.93 6.05
C ILE A 300 2.44 9.62 5.59
N SER A 301 2.61 8.66 4.67
CA SER A 301 3.93 8.18 4.21
C SER A 301 4.89 9.27 3.70
N PRO A 302 4.47 10.32 2.95
CA PRO A 302 5.38 11.37 2.50
C PRO A 302 5.97 12.19 3.66
N PHE A 303 5.17 12.49 4.69
CA PHE A 303 5.65 13.25 5.85
C PHE A 303 6.65 12.45 6.67
N LEU A 304 6.39 11.16 6.91
CA LEU A 304 7.32 10.28 7.60
C LEU A 304 8.66 10.20 6.86
N THR A 305 8.59 10.08 5.53
CA THR A 305 9.77 9.98 4.66
C THR A 305 10.61 11.26 4.66
N LEU A 306 9.96 12.42 4.50
CA LEU A 306 10.63 13.73 4.57
C LEU A 306 11.23 13.97 5.96
N HIS A 307 10.47 13.70 7.02
CA HIS A 307 10.94 13.88 8.39
C HIS A 307 12.20 13.05 8.65
N HIS A 308 12.22 11.79 8.24
CA HIS A 308 13.40 10.94 8.37
C HIS A 308 14.59 11.45 7.56
N ALA A 309 14.38 11.85 6.31
CA ALA A 309 15.46 12.31 5.42
C ALA A 309 16.12 13.61 5.89
N TYR A 310 15.34 14.57 6.41
CA TYR A 310 15.85 15.89 6.81
C TYR A 310 16.13 16.05 8.30
N LYS A 311 15.74 15.12 9.18
CA LYS A 311 16.06 15.23 10.61
C LYS A 311 17.57 15.33 10.87
N GLY A 312 18.37 14.53 10.16
CA GLY A 312 19.84 14.59 10.24
C GLY A 312 20.44 15.92 9.74
N TYR A 313 19.71 16.69 8.93
CA TYR A 313 20.10 18.01 8.46
C TYR A 313 20.01 19.06 9.58
N SER A 314 18.94 19.01 10.36
CA SER A 314 18.69 19.96 11.46
C SER A 314 19.70 19.79 12.59
N GLU A 315 19.97 18.55 12.99
CA GLU A 315 20.87 18.24 14.11
C GLU A 315 22.32 18.67 13.82
N ARG A 316 22.84 18.43 12.61
CA ARG A 316 24.23 18.81 12.25
C ARG A 316 24.43 20.29 11.95
N ASN A 317 23.41 20.98 11.43
CA ASN A 317 23.50 22.44 11.25
C ASN A 317 23.46 23.17 12.59
N ALA A 318 22.72 22.64 13.58
CA ALA A 318 22.80 23.12 14.95
C ALA A 318 24.21 22.90 15.53
N GLU A 319 24.79 21.72 15.35
CA GLU A 319 26.17 21.43 15.79
C GLU A 319 27.22 22.35 15.12
N ARG A 320 27.12 22.59 13.79
CA ARG A 320 28.01 23.51 13.07
C ARG A 320 27.87 24.96 13.54
N LYS A 321 26.65 25.44 13.79
CA LYS A 321 26.42 26.79 14.32
C LYS A 321 27.03 26.95 15.71
N ILE A 322 26.89 25.94 16.57
CA ILE A 322 27.49 25.93 17.91
C ILE A 322 29.03 25.95 17.81
N GLN A 323 29.63 25.11 16.96
CA GLN A 323 31.08 25.12 16.74
C GLN A 323 31.58 26.48 16.23
N GLN A 324 30.88 27.09 15.27
CA GLN A 324 31.23 28.43 14.76
C GLN A 324 31.12 29.51 15.84
N SER A 325 30.10 29.46 16.71
CA SER A 325 29.99 30.41 17.83
C SER A 325 31.05 30.21 18.92
N THR A 326 31.58 28.99 19.08
CA THR A 326 32.62 28.70 20.09
C THR A 326 34.02 29.08 19.62
N ILE A 327 34.25 29.13 18.30
CA ILE A 327 35.52 29.57 17.71
C ILE A 327 35.58 31.12 17.62
N ALA A 328 34.43 31.78 17.58
CA ALA A 328 34.31 33.24 17.50
C ALA A 328 34.34 33.95 18.87
N SER A 329 34.26 33.21 19.97
CA SER A 329 34.41 33.67 21.36
C SER A 329 35.81 33.35 21.87
#